data_AF-R7ZHG3-F1
#
_entry.id   AF-R7ZHG3-F1
#
_cell.length_a   1.000
_cell.length_b   1.000
_cell.length_c   1.000
_cell.angle_alpha   90.00
_cell.angle_beta   90.00
_cell.angle_gamma   90.00
#
_symmetry.space_group_name_H-M   'P 1'
#
loop_
_entity.id
_entity.type
_entity.pdbx_description
1 polymer ?
#
loop_
_entity_poly.entity_id
_entity_poly.type
_entity_poly.pdbx_seq_one_letter_code
_entity_poly.pdbx_strand_id
1 'polypeptide(L)'
;MYTVKIVDTQKEHDDAFTVRKKVFVEEQGVPLHLECDAEDATATHFIMYENHEPVGAARLRGVENDTAKIERVCILQTQRGKKLGALIMQEMEKHAISINKKKLKLHAQSYAIPFYEKLGYTVTSPEFMDAGIPHRAMEKSI
;
A
#
# COMPACT_ATOMS: atom_id res chain seq x y z
N MET A 1 -13.65 -15.36 -4.51
CA MET A 1 -12.19 -15.62 -4.46
C MET A 1 -11.48 -14.27 -4.45
N TYR A 2 -10.41 -14.12 -3.67
CA TYR A 2 -9.61 -12.90 -3.65
C TYR A 2 -8.42 -13.03 -4.60
N THR A 3 -8.19 -12.02 -5.43
CA THR A 3 -7.07 -11.97 -6.36
C THR A 3 -6.40 -10.62 -6.24
N VAL A 4 -5.08 -10.61 -6.10
CA VAL A 4 -4.26 -9.40 -6.18
C VAL A 4 -3.52 -9.44 -7.50
N LYS A 5 -3.47 -8.31 -8.21
CA LYS A 5 -2.68 -8.18 -9.43
C LYS A 5 -2.06 -6.80 -9.56
N ILE A 6 -1.01 -6.74 -10.37
CA ILE A 6 -0.46 -5.48 -10.87
C ILE A 6 -1.48 -4.88 -11.85
N VAL A 7 -1.72 -3.59 -11.72
CA VAL A 7 -2.58 -2.81 -12.62
C VAL A 7 -1.93 -2.73 -14.00
N ASP A 8 -2.68 -3.09 -15.03
CA ASP A 8 -2.23 -3.10 -16.44
C ASP A 8 -3.17 -2.31 -17.36
N THR A 9 -4.44 -2.16 -16.95
CA THR A 9 -5.47 -1.46 -17.75
C THR A 9 -5.93 -0.18 -17.08
N GLN A 10 -6.47 0.76 -17.88
CA GLN A 10 -7.08 1.99 -17.36
C GLN A 10 -8.21 1.69 -16.35
N LYS A 11 -9.00 0.64 -16.60
CA LYS A 11 -10.07 0.23 -15.67
C LYS A 11 -9.51 -0.15 -14.29
N GLU A 12 -8.46 -0.96 -14.26
CA GLU A 12 -7.83 -1.40 -13.01
C GLU A 12 -7.18 -0.23 -12.26
N HIS A 13 -6.64 0.72 -13.02
CA HIS A 13 -6.14 1.97 -12.47
C HIS A 13 -7.28 2.75 -11.80
N ASP A 14 -8.38 2.98 -12.51
CA ASP A 14 -9.54 3.71 -11.97
C ASP A 14 -10.16 2.99 -10.75
N ASP A 15 -10.19 1.65 -10.75
CA ASP A 15 -10.64 0.84 -9.63
C ASP A 15 -9.72 1.01 -8.41
N ALA A 16 -8.39 0.99 -8.60
CA ALA A 16 -7.43 1.19 -7.51
C ALA A 16 -7.58 2.58 -6.87
N PHE A 17 -7.73 3.62 -7.69
CA PHE A 17 -7.99 4.98 -7.22
C PHE A 17 -9.34 5.11 -6.52
N THR A 18 -10.37 4.40 -6.98
CA THR A 18 -11.68 4.37 -6.34
C THR A 18 -11.59 3.79 -4.93
N VAL A 19 -10.87 2.68 -4.74
CA VAL A 19 -10.65 2.09 -3.41
C VAL A 19 -9.85 3.04 -2.51
N ARG A 20 -8.76 3.61 -3.03
CA ARG A 20 -7.92 4.58 -2.31
C ARG A 20 -8.73 5.79 -1.85
N LYS A 21 -9.56 6.37 -2.72
CA LYS A 21 -10.41 7.52 -2.38
C LYS A 21 -11.40 7.18 -1.26
N LYS A 22 -12.07 6.02 -1.31
CA LYS A 22 -12.99 5.57 -0.25
C LYS A 22 -12.28 5.46 1.11
N VAL A 23 -11.06 4.95 1.14
CA VAL A 23 -10.33 4.75 2.41
C VAL A 23 -9.64 6.02 2.89
N PHE A 24 -8.80 6.66 2.06
CA PHE A 24 -8.00 7.78 2.51
C PHE A 24 -8.81 9.08 2.56
N VAL A 25 -9.65 9.36 1.57
CA VAL A 25 -10.39 10.63 1.50
C VAL A 25 -11.69 10.57 2.31
N GLU A 26 -12.55 9.60 2.02
CA GLU A 26 -13.89 9.55 2.61
C GLU A 26 -13.86 9.05 4.07
N GLU A 27 -13.04 8.04 4.38
CA GLU A 27 -12.95 7.49 5.73
C GLU A 27 -11.91 8.20 6.61
N GLN A 28 -10.70 8.46 6.11
CA GLN A 28 -9.61 9.06 6.91
C GLN A 28 -9.51 10.58 6.80
N GLY A 29 -10.27 11.22 5.91
CA GLY A 29 -10.28 12.68 5.76
C GLY A 29 -9.02 13.28 5.11
N VAL A 30 -8.21 12.47 4.43
CA VAL A 30 -7.05 12.95 3.67
C VAL A 30 -7.55 13.80 2.50
N PRO A 31 -7.07 15.04 2.33
CA PRO A 31 -7.43 15.86 1.18
C PRO A 31 -7.14 15.16 -0.15
N LEU A 32 -8.08 15.22 -1.10
CA LEU A 32 -7.96 14.50 -2.39
C LEU A 32 -6.65 14.81 -3.15
N HIS A 33 -6.18 16.06 -3.08
CA HIS A 33 -4.94 16.50 -3.73
C HIS A 33 -3.64 15.96 -3.07
N LEU A 34 -3.74 15.40 -1.85
CA LEU A 34 -2.63 14.70 -1.19
C LEU A 34 -2.70 13.19 -1.42
N GLU A 35 -3.88 12.67 -1.75
CA GLU A 35 -4.07 11.27 -2.10
C GLU A 35 -3.59 10.96 -3.52
N CYS A 36 -3.93 11.82 -4.48
CA CYS A 36 -3.42 11.75 -5.86
C CYS A 36 -2.19 12.65 -6.01
N ASP A 37 -1.02 12.06 -6.23
CA ASP A 37 0.25 12.81 -6.32
C ASP A 37 0.99 12.53 -7.64
N ALA A 38 2.09 13.26 -7.88
CA ALA A 38 2.87 13.13 -9.11
C ALA A 38 3.51 11.74 -9.27
N GLU A 39 3.70 11.00 -8.18
CA GLU A 39 4.35 9.70 -8.17
C GLU A 39 3.43 8.58 -8.68
N ASP A 40 2.12 8.83 -8.72
CA ASP A 40 1.15 7.88 -9.25
C ASP A 40 1.43 7.53 -10.72
N ALA A 41 1.99 8.45 -11.50
CA ALA A 41 2.30 8.23 -12.91
C ALA A 41 3.43 7.20 -13.15
N THR A 42 4.32 7.01 -12.17
CA THR A 42 5.51 6.15 -12.30
C THR A 42 5.49 4.97 -11.33
N ALA A 43 4.55 4.91 -10.40
CA ALA A 43 4.42 3.83 -9.44
C ALA A 43 3.83 2.56 -10.08
N THR A 44 4.24 1.40 -9.55
CA THR A 44 3.55 0.14 -9.82
C THR A 44 2.35 0.05 -8.90
N HIS A 45 1.14 0.05 -9.45
CA HIS A 45 -0.10 -0.08 -8.68
C HIS A 45 -0.54 -1.53 -8.57
N PHE A 46 -1.17 -1.85 -7.44
CA PHE A 46 -1.75 -3.15 -7.14
C PHE A 46 -3.22 -2.96 -6.82
N ILE A 47 -4.05 -3.85 -7.35
CA ILE A 47 -5.49 -3.89 -7.09
C ILE A 47 -5.86 -5.29 -6.62
N MET A 48 -6.71 -5.34 -5.60
CA MET A 48 -7.32 -6.57 -5.10
C MET A 48 -8.79 -6.58 -5.47
N TYR A 49 -9.22 -7.70 -6.07
CA TYR A 49 -10.63 -7.99 -6.32
C TYR A 49 -11.15 -9.10 -5.42
N GLU A 50 -12.40 -8.97 -5.00
CA GLU A 50 -13.26 -10.09 -4.59
C GLU A 50 -14.15 -10.44 -5.79
N ASN A 51 -13.79 -11.49 -6.52
CA ASN A 51 -14.37 -11.80 -7.83
C ASN A 51 -14.15 -10.65 -8.84
N HIS A 52 -15.14 -9.76 -9.03
CA HIS A 52 -15.08 -8.61 -9.94
C HIS A 52 -15.15 -7.26 -9.22
N GLU A 53 -15.29 -7.26 -7.89
CA GLU A 53 -15.43 -6.05 -7.09
C GLU A 53 -14.08 -5.61 -6.50
N PRO A 54 -13.62 -4.37 -6.72
CA PRO A 54 -12.36 -3.90 -6.16
C PRO A 54 -12.50 -3.64 -4.66
N VAL A 55 -11.64 -4.27 -3.87
CA VAL A 55 -11.74 -4.27 -2.39
C VAL A 55 -10.47 -3.81 -1.67
N GLY A 56 -9.36 -3.70 -2.39
CA GLY A 56 -8.08 -3.29 -1.82
C GLY A 56 -7.15 -2.72 -2.87
N ALA A 57 -6.26 -1.83 -2.48
CA ALA A 57 -5.27 -1.24 -3.37
C ALA A 57 -3.96 -0.95 -2.64
N ALA A 58 -2.88 -0.83 -3.39
CA ALA A 58 -1.58 -0.36 -2.92
C ALA A 58 -0.74 0.13 -4.09
N ARG A 59 0.39 0.78 -3.80
CA ARG A 59 1.40 1.08 -4.81
C ARG A 59 2.82 0.85 -4.29
N LEU A 60 3.72 0.52 -5.21
CA LEU A 60 5.14 0.32 -4.98
C LEU A 60 5.95 1.29 -5.85
N ARG A 61 6.97 1.93 -5.27
CA ARG A 61 7.89 2.81 -6.01
C ARG A 61 9.35 2.44 -5.77
N GLY A 62 10.17 2.47 -6.80
CA GLY A 62 11.63 2.48 -6.62
C GLY A 62 12.07 3.85 -6.12
N VAL A 63 12.83 3.90 -5.03
CA VAL A 63 13.27 5.17 -4.40
C VAL A 63 14.79 5.26 -4.24
N GLU A 64 15.47 4.11 -4.18
CA GLU A 64 16.92 3.97 -4.20
C GLU A 64 17.29 2.77 -5.10
N ASN A 65 18.58 2.54 -5.32
CA ASN A 65 19.06 1.48 -6.24
C ASN A 65 18.47 0.10 -5.91
N ASP A 66 18.48 -0.29 -4.63
CA ASP A 66 18.03 -1.60 -4.15
C ASP A 66 16.78 -1.55 -3.24
N THR A 67 16.19 -0.37 -3.08
CA THR A 67 15.06 -0.17 -2.15
C THR A 67 13.79 0.25 -2.89
N ALA A 68 12.67 -0.36 -2.51
CA ALA A 68 11.34 0.07 -2.92
C ALA A 68 10.52 0.56 -1.72
N LYS A 69 9.67 1.56 -1.96
CA LYS A 69 8.75 2.13 -0.98
C LYS A 69 7.34 1.62 -1.24
N ILE A 70 6.73 1.07 -0.20
CA ILE A 70 5.32 0.65 -0.17
C ILE A 70 4.48 1.83 0.32
N GLU A 71 3.43 2.14 -0.42
CA GLU A 71 2.54 3.26 -0.14
C GLU A 71 1.08 2.90 -0.46
N ARG A 72 0.15 3.70 0.06
CA ARG A 72 -1.29 3.63 -0.24
C ARG A 72 -1.94 2.25 0.01
N VAL A 73 -1.39 1.44 0.92
CA VAL A 73 -1.96 0.13 1.27
C VAL A 73 -3.29 0.33 1.97
N CYS A 74 -4.37 -0.10 1.33
CA CYS A 74 -5.72 0.08 1.85
C CYS A 74 -6.63 -1.11 1.50
N ILE A 75 -7.56 -1.40 2.41
CA ILE A 75 -8.64 -2.40 2.25
C ILE A 75 -9.93 -1.70 2.67
N LEU A 76 -10.99 -1.87 1.87
CA LEU A 76 -12.32 -1.35 2.21
C LEU A 76 -12.75 -1.84 3.60
N GLN A 77 -13.39 -0.97 4.38
CA GLN A 77 -13.78 -1.26 5.77
C GLN A 77 -14.56 -2.58 5.91
N THR A 78 -15.48 -2.85 4.98
CA THR A 78 -16.32 -4.06 4.92
C THR A 78 -15.55 -5.36 4.68
N GLN A 79 -14.27 -5.27 4.30
CA GLN A 79 -13.42 -6.39 3.91
C GLN A 79 -12.24 -6.61 4.88
N ARG A 80 -12.12 -5.78 5.92
CA ARG A 80 -11.07 -5.89 6.95
C ARG A 80 -11.29 -7.11 7.86
N GLY A 81 -10.24 -7.51 8.58
CA GLY A 81 -10.26 -8.70 9.44
C GLY A 81 -10.06 -10.04 8.72
N LYS A 82 -10.05 -10.04 7.38
CA LYS A 82 -9.90 -11.24 6.54
C LYS A 82 -8.45 -11.53 6.09
N LYS A 83 -7.45 -10.91 6.74
CA LYS A 83 -6.02 -10.99 6.39
C LYS A 83 -5.65 -10.52 4.97
N LEU A 84 -6.54 -9.78 4.29
CA LEU A 84 -6.33 -9.31 2.91
C LEU A 84 -5.13 -8.38 2.76
N GLY A 85 -4.84 -7.54 3.76
CA GLY A 85 -3.65 -6.71 3.75
C GLY A 85 -2.36 -7.53 3.60
N ALA A 86 -2.28 -8.70 4.23
CA ALA A 86 -1.11 -9.58 4.10
C ALA A 86 -0.97 -10.13 2.67
N LEU A 87 -2.09 -10.45 2.00
CA LEU A 87 -2.06 -10.91 0.60
C LEU A 87 -1.54 -9.83 -0.35
N ILE A 88 -1.97 -8.58 -0.19
CA ILE A 88 -1.44 -7.45 -0.99
C ILE A 88 0.07 -7.31 -0.75
N MET A 89 0.49 -7.29 0.51
CA MET A 89 1.90 -7.13 0.88
C MET A 89 2.79 -8.25 0.30
N GLN A 90 2.30 -9.50 0.29
CA GLN A 90 3.01 -10.63 -0.31
C GLN A 90 3.22 -10.47 -1.82
N GLU A 91 2.22 -9.99 -2.56
CA GLU A 91 2.39 -9.74 -3.99
C GLU A 91 3.32 -8.56 -4.28
N MET A 92 3.27 -7.51 -3.45
CA MET A 92 4.21 -6.39 -3.56
C MET A 92 5.65 -6.83 -3.30
N GLU A 93 5.87 -7.72 -2.33
CA GLU A 93 7.18 -8.29 -2.02
C GLU A 93 7.70 -9.16 -3.16
N LYS A 94 6.88 -10.06 -3.71
CA LYS A 94 7.24 -10.84 -4.91
C LYS A 94 7.61 -9.94 -6.08
N HIS A 95 6.83 -8.88 -6.32
CA HIS A 95 7.13 -7.95 -7.39
C HIS A 95 8.45 -7.21 -7.14
N ALA A 96 8.68 -6.70 -5.93
CA ALA A 96 9.92 -6.02 -5.57
C ALA A 96 11.16 -6.91 -5.81
N ILE A 97 11.09 -8.18 -5.41
CA ILE A 97 12.15 -9.17 -5.69
C ILE A 97 12.35 -9.34 -7.21
N SER A 98 11.26 -9.43 -7.98
CA SER A 98 11.32 -9.59 -9.44
C SER A 98 12.00 -8.41 -10.17
N ILE A 99 11.96 -7.21 -9.57
CA ILE A 99 12.65 -6.01 -10.06
C ILE A 99 13.96 -5.73 -9.32
N ASN A 100 14.58 -6.78 -8.75
CA ASN A 100 15.90 -6.79 -8.10
C ASN A 100 16.02 -5.85 -6.89
N LYS A 101 14.94 -5.63 -6.15
CA LYS A 101 14.97 -4.90 -4.87
C LYS A 101 15.29 -5.87 -3.73
N LYS A 102 16.04 -5.37 -2.75
CA LYS A 102 16.53 -6.10 -1.57
C LYS A 102 15.93 -5.59 -0.27
N LYS A 103 15.29 -4.43 -0.33
CA LYS A 103 14.69 -3.77 0.82
C LYS A 103 13.36 -3.13 0.47
N LEU A 104 12.40 -3.30 1.38
CA LEU A 104 11.13 -2.60 1.40
C LEU A 104 11.13 -1.61 2.54
N LYS A 105 10.66 -0.40 2.28
CA LYS A 105 10.38 0.59 3.32
C LYS A 105 8.97 1.14 3.20
N LEU A 106 8.40 1.56 4.31
CA LEU A 106 7.06 2.15 4.36
C LEU A 106 6.95 3.15 5.51
N HIS A 107 5.97 4.04 5.40
CA HIS A 107 5.50 4.83 6.53
C HIS A 107 4.19 4.21 6.98
N ALA A 108 4.21 3.51 8.11
CA ALA A 108 3.03 2.88 8.67
C ALA A 108 2.29 3.87 9.57
N GLN A 109 0.98 3.96 9.41
CA GLN A 109 0.12 4.59 10.43
C GLN A 109 0.37 3.89 11.76
N SER A 110 0.49 4.65 12.87
CA SER A 110 0.95 4.10 14.15
C SER A 110 0.08 2.95 14.67
N TYR A 111 -1.22 2.93 14.35
CA TYR A 111 -2.10 1.82 14.72
C TYR A 111 -1.82 0.52 13.92
N ALA A 112 -1.22 0.62 12.73
CA ALA A 112 -0.95 -0.49 11.83
C ALA A 112 0.42 -1.15 12.09
N ILE A 113 1.23 -0.62 13.00
CA ILE A 113 2.55 -1.17 13.35
C ILE A 113 2.48 -2.66 13.71
N PRO A 114 1.56 -3.14 14.58
CA PRO A 114 1.51 -4.57 14.93
C PRO A 114 1.16 -5.48 13.74
N PHE A 115 0.52 -4.94 12.70
CA PHE A 115 0.27 -5.67 11.47
C PHE A 115 1.56 -5.85 10.66
N TYR A 116 2.34 -4.78 10.48
CA TYR A 116 3.60 -4.83 9.73
C TYR A 116 4.69 -5.61 10.47
N GLU A 117 4.75 -5.54 11.80
CA GLU A 117 5.68 -6.35 12.60
C GLU A 117 5.45 -7.86 12.38
N LYS A 118 4.19 -8.30 12.29
CA LYS A 118 3.84 -9.71 11.97
C LYS A 118 4.26 -10.13 10.57
N LEU A 119 4.48 -9.17 9.66
CA LEU A 119 4.99 -9.41 8.31
C LEU A 119 6.53 -9.33 8.23
N GLY A 120 7.20 -9.08 9.36
CA GLY A 120 8.66 -9.03 9.46
C GLY A 120 9.26 -7.63 9.26
N TYR A 121 8.45 -6.57 9.31
CA TYR A 121 8.95 -5.20 9.29
C TYR A 121 9.42 -4.75 10.67
N THR A 122 10.42 -3.87 10.69
CA THR A 122 10.98 -3.29 11.92
C THR A 122 10.85 -1.77 11.89
N VAL A 123 10.53 -1.16 13.02
CA VAL A 123 10.45 0.32 13.15
C VAL A 123 11.85 0.92 13.07
N THR A 124 12.03 1.94 12.24
CA THR A 124 13.32 2.61 12.00
C THR A 124 13.32 4.10 12.32
N SER A 125 12.19 4.66 12.78
CA SER A 125 12.11 6.07 13.19
C SER A 125 11.25 6.27 14.45
N PRO A 126 11.42 7.43 15.13
CA PRO A 126 10.38 7.97 16.00
C PRO A 126 9.06 8.21 15.25
N GLU A 127 8.00 8.50 16.00
CA GLU A 127 6.71 8.88 15.44
C GLU A 127 6.75 10.29 14.82
N PHE A 128 6.09 10.45 13.67
CA PHE A 128 5.95 11.72 12.96
C PHE A 128 4.56 11.85 12.33
N MET A 129 4.18 13.06 11.93
CA MET A 129 2.88 13.33 11.31
C MET A 129 3.00 13.29 9.78
N ASP A 130 2.11 12.55 9.13
CA ASP A 130 1.93 12.53 7.68
C ASP A 130 0.45 12.72 7.36
N ALA A 131 0.12 13.76 6.58
CA ALA A 131 -1.25 14.22 6.32
C ALA A 131 -2.15 14.37 7.58
N GLY A 132 -1.56 14.74 8.73
CA GLY A 132 -2.29 14.88 10.00
C GLY A 132 -2.55 13.57 10.75
N ILE A 133 -1.95 12.46 10.30
CA ILE A 133 -2.06 11.13 10.92
C ILE A 133 -0.69 10.72 11.49
N PRO A 134 -0.62 10.13 12.70
CA PRO A 134 0.64 9.65 13.27
C PRO A 134 1.18 8.42 12.53
N HIS A 135 2.45 8.44 12.20
CA HIS A 135 3.16 7.42 11.45
C HIS A 135 4.54 7.11 12.03
N ARG A 136 5.08 5.93 11.68
CA ARG A 136 6.50 5.57 11.88
C ARG A 136 7.06 4.95 10.61
N ALA A 137 8.33 5.20 10.33
CA ALA A 137 9.05 4.51 9.27
C ALA A 137 9.32 3.06 9.69
N MET A 138 9.14 2.13 8.75
CA MET A 138 9.48 0.73 8.93
C MET A 138 10.21 0.18 7.71
N GLU A 139 11.08 -0.79 7.93
CA GLU A 139 11.83 -1.47 6.87
C GLU A 139 11.84 -3.00 7.04
N LYS A 140 12.00 -3.70 5.92
CA LYS A 140 12.18 -5.16 5.83
C LYS A 140 13.16 -5.50 4.71
N SER A 141 14.13 -6.36 4.98
CA SER A 141 14.97 -6.98 3.94
C SER A 141 14.23 -8.15 3.29
N ILE A 142 14.35 -8.28 1.97
CA ILE A 142 13.64 -9.26 1.12
C ILE A 142 14.57 -10.01 0.19
#